data_AF-A0A3D2SSA8-F1
#
_entry.id   AF-A0A3D2SSA8-F1
#
_cell.length_a   1.000
_cell.length_b   1.000
_cell.length_c   1.000
_cell.angle_alpha   90.00
_cell.angle_beta   90.00
_cell.angle_gamma   90.00
#
_symmetry.space_group_name_H-M   'P 1'
#
loop_
_entity.id
_entity.type
_entity.pdbx_description
1 polymer ?
#
loop_
_entity_poly.entity_id
_entity_poly.type
_entity_poly.pdbx_seq_one_letter_code
_entity_poly.pdbx_strand_id
1 'polypeptide(L)'
;GLASWKKGDYENAYTYFQKTALSAYASTWTKAAGAYWASRAALRSGQFDKVSYWLNTAAEYERTFYGIMAIRSLSRTVDFNWALPRLTDKHVQRLSQYPEGIRAMLLIDAGQPQLAARELLRLHPGDDLALREALLAFAADQELPSFEIRFAHIFKNEQNRFYDAALYPLGSWAPKDGYKIDKAYIHAIARNESKFDHKAENGYSGAMGLMQILPSTANGTMNTKRF
;
A
#
# COMPACT_ATOMS: atom_id res chain seq x y z
N GLY A 1 -7.83 -17.83 18.91
CA GLY A 1 -8.58 -16.76 18.23
C GLY A 1 -9.38 -17.36 17.09
N LEU A 2 -8.81 -17.38 15.88
CA LEU A 2 -9.51 -17.83 14.66
C LEU A 2 -10.12 -19.25 14.76
N ALA A 3 -9.40 -20.21 15.35
CA ALA A 3 -9.92 -21.56 15.55
C ALA A 3 -11.17 -21.59 16.45
N SER A 4 -11.15 -20.88 17.58
CA SER A 4 -12.29 -20.76 18.50
C SER A 4 -13.47 -20.05 17.84
N TRP A 5 -13.20 -18.98 17.09
CA TRP A 5 -14.23 -18.27 16.31
C TRP A 5 -14.95 -19.19 15.32
N LYS A 6 -14.20 -20.00 14.55
CA LYS A 6 -14.77 -20.96 13.61
C LYS A 6 -15.62 -22.04 14.29
N LYS A 7 -15.29 -22.40 15.54
CA LYS A 7 -16.04 -23.38 16.34
C LYS A 7 -17.26 -22.80 17.07
N GLY A 8 -17.50 -21.49 16.97
CA GLY A 8 -18.58 -20.80 17.71
C GLY A 8 -18.24 -20.51 19.18
N ASP A 9 -17.01 -20.80 19.61
CA ASP A 9 -16.53 -20.52 20.96
C ASP A 9 -16.03 -19.06 21.05
N TYR A 10 -16.97 -18.14 21.17
CA TYR A 10 -16.72 -16.70 21.09
C TYR A 10 -16.02 -16.14 22.34
N GLU A 11 -16.23 -16.74 23.52
CA GLU A 11 -15.56 -16.36 24.76
C GLU A 11 -14.04 -16.61 24.70
N ASN A 12 -13.65 -17.82 24.26
CA ASN A 12 -12.23 -18.10 24.07
C ASN A 12 -11.67 -17.33 22.86
N ALA A 13 -12.46 -17.17 21.79
CA ALA A 13 -12.05 -16.34 20.66
C ALA A 13 -11.69 -14.91 21.12
N TYR A 14 -12.56 -14.29 21.92
CA TYR A 14 -12.38 -12.98 22.53
C TYR A 14 -11.06 -12.92 23.31
N THR A 15 -10.85 -13.85 24.25
CA THR A 15 -9.65 -13.89 25.10
C THR A 15 -8.36 -13.95 24.26
N TYR A 16 -8.32 -14.79 23.22
CA TYR A 16 -7.14 -14.89 22.38
C TYR A 16 -6.93 -13.67 21.48
N PHE A 17 -8.00 -13.10 20.92
CA PHE A 17 -7.89 -11.90 20.09
C PHE A 17 -7.44 -10.68 20.89
N GLN A 18 -7.91 -10.53 22.14
CA GLN A 18 -7.42 -9.52 23.07
C GLN A 18 -5.91 -9.68 23.32
N LYS A 19 -5.41 -10.90 23.55
CA LYS A 19 -3.96 -11.15 23.71
C LYS A 19 -3.18 -10.72 22.47
N THR A 20 -3.69 -10.96 21.27
CA THR A 20 -3.07 -10.50 20.02
C THR A 20 -3.07 -8.98 19.91
N ALA A 21 -4.19 -8.32 20.24
CA ALA A 21 -4.31 -6.87 20.20
C ALA A 21 -3.32 -6.16 21.13
N LEU A 22 -3.10 -6.71 22.31
CA LEU A 22 -2.25 -6.14 23.36
C LEU A 22 -0.79 -6.62 23.29
N SER A 23 -0.43 -7.50 22.36
CA SER A 23 0.91 -8.07 22.30
C SER A 23 1.96 -7.03 21.91
N ALA A 24 3.00 -6.86 22.74
CA ALA A 24 4.11 -5.96 22.42
C ALA A 24 4.88 -6.36 21.15
N TYR A 25 4.87 -7.65 20.80
CA TYR A 25 5.59 -8.21 19.65
C TYR A 25 4.78 -8.19 18.35
N ALA A 26 3.48 -7.94 18.42
CA ALA A 26 2.61 -7.94 17.26
C ALA A 26 2.84 -6.68 16.40
N SER A 27 2.89 -6.86 15.08
CA SER A 27 2.90 -5.74 14.13
C SER A 27 1.63 -4.90 14.29
N THR A 28 1.67 -3.64 13.86
CA THR A 28 0.50 -2.75 13.79
C THR A 28 -0.69 -3.41 13.09
N TRP A 29 -0.45 -4.11 11.99
CA TRP A 29 -1.47 -4.83 11.23
C TRP A 29 -2.11 -5.97 12.06
N THR A 30 -1.27 -6.72 12.77
CA THR A 30 -1.70 -7.84 13.61
C THR A 30 -2.46 -7.35 14.85
N LYS A 31 -2.03 -6.24 15.46
CA LYS A 31 -2.72 -5.61 16.59
C LYS A 31 -4.11 -5.12 16.18
N ALA A 32 -4.21 -4.39 15.06
CA ALA A 32 -5.48 -3.93 14.52
C ALA A 32 -6.44 -5.10 14.21
N ALA A 33 -5.91 -6.18 13.62
CA ALA A 33 -6.68 -7.40 13.37
C ALA A 33 -7.19 -8.04 14.67
N GLY A 34 -6.30 -8.18 15.67
CA GLY A 34 -6.65 -8.70 16.99
C GLY A 34 -7.75 -7.87 17.64
N ALA A 35 -7.62 -6.54 17.66
CA ALA A 35 -8.61 -5.64 18.24
C ALA A 35 -9.96 -5.73 17.51
N TYR A 36 -9.96 -5.66 16.17
CA TYR A 36 -11.21 -5.75 15.41
C TYR A 36 -11.92 -7.09 15.64
N TRP A 37 -11.20 -8.21 15.60
CA TRP A 37 -11.80 -9.52 15.86
C TRP A 37 -12.19 -9.72 17.34
N ALA A 38 -11.51 -9.08 18.29
CA ALA A 38 -11.94 -9.03 19.69
C ALA A 38 -13.29 -8.31 19.82
N SER A 39 -13.50 -7.20 19.12
CA SER A 39 -14.80 -6.50 19.11
C SER A 39 -15.93 -7.40 18.58
N ARG A 40 -15.65 -8.17 17.53
CA ARG A 40 -16.60 -9.10 16.91
C ARG A 40 -16.92 -10.28 17.82
N ALA A 41 -15.92 -10.81 18.52
CA ALA A 41 -16.07 -11.88 19.50
C ALA A 41 -16.87 -11.40 20.72
N ALA A 42 -16.55 -10.23 21.26
CA ALA A 42 -17.29 -9.61 22.35
C ALA A 42 -18.78 -9.42 22.01
N LEU A 43 -19.08 -8.94 20.81
CA LEU A 43 -20.46 -8.78 20.34
C LEU A 43 -21.21 -10.13 20.30
N ARG A 44 -20.54 -11.20 19.86
CA ARG A 44 -21.15 -12.53 19.73
C ARG A 44 -21.28 -13.28 21.06
N SER A 45 -20.47 -12.92 22.05
CA SER A 45 -20.51 -13.49 23.39
C SER A 45 -21.34 -12.66 24.39
N GLY A 46 -21.95 -11.55 23.95
CA GLY A 46 -22.83 -10.72 24.79
C GLY A 46 -22.09 -9.66 25.62
N GLN A 47 -20.79 -9.46 25.40
CA GLN A 47 -19.95 -8.46 26.08
C GLN A 47 -20.03 -7.10 25.36
N PHE A 48 -21.23 -6.53 25.29
CA PHE A 48 -21.51 -5.33 24.49
C PHE A 48 -20.72 -4.09 24.94
N ASP A 49 -20.43 -3.99 26.23
CA ASP A 49 -19.62 -2.94 26.86
C ASP A 49 -18.19 -2.85 26.27
N LYS A 50 -17.66 -3.98 25.80
CA LYS A 50 -16.28 -4.07 25.26
C LYS A 50 -16.19 -3.82 23.76
N VAL A 51 -17.31 -3.84 23.04
CA VAL A 51 -17.33 -3.71 21.57
C VAL A 51 -16.71 -2.38 21.14
N SER A 52 -17.19 -1.27 21.71
CA SER A 52 -16.70 0.06 21.40
C SER A 52 -15.23 0.24 21.77
N TYR A 53 -14.79 -0.31 22.90
CA TYR A 53 -13.38 -0.27 23.30
C TYR A 53 -12.48 -0.87 22.20
N TRP A 54 -12.78 -2.10 21.78
CA TRP A 54 -11.95 -2.80 20.79
C TRP A 54 -12.05 -2.21 19.38
N LEU A 55 -13.21 -1.66 19.00
CA LEU A 55 -13.32 -0.91 17.75
C LEU A 55 -12.46 0.36 17.79
N ASN A 56 -12.44 1.11 18.89
CA ASN A 56 -11.58 2.28 19.02
C ASN A 56 -10.09 1.88 19.00
N THR A 57 -9.70 0.81 19.68
CA THR A 57 -8.31 0.29 19.63
C THR A 57 -7.89 -0.09 18.22
N ALA A 58 -8.76 -0.75 17.44
CA ALA A 58 -8.46 -1.04 16.04
C ALA A 58 -8.39 0.24 15.19
N ALA A 59 -9.26 1.21 15.47
CA ALA A 59 -9.34 2.49 14.76
C ALA A 59 -8.10 3.37 14.92
N GLU A 60 -7.31 3.22 16.00
CA GLU A 60 -6.00 3.89 16.14
C GLU A 60 -5.04 3.55 14.98
N TYR A 61 -5.26 2.43 14.29
CA TYR A 61 -4.45 1.95 13.18
C TYR A 61 -5.11 2.22 11.82
N GLU A 62 -5.42 3.49 11.55
CA GLU A 62 -6.24 3.97 10.44
C GLU A 62 -5.80 3.52 9.03
N ARG A 63 -4.51 3.18 8.84
CA ARG A 63 -3.94 2.73 7.55
C ARG A 63 -3.90 1.20 7.40
N THR A 64 -4.51 0.45 8.34
CA THR A 64 -4.65 -1.00 8.25
C THR A 64 -6.05 -1.38 7.79
N PHE A 65 -6.20 -2.54 7.13
CA PHE A 65 -7.52 -3.01 6.70
C PHE A 65 -8.53 -3.05 7.86
N TYR A 66 -8.12 -3.63 9.00
CA TYR A 66 -8.97 -3.76 10.16
C TYR A 66 -9.22 -2.44 10.91
N GLY A 67 -8.29 -1.50 10.86
CA GLY A 67 -8.52 -0.14 11.37
C GLY A 67 -9.55 0.62 10.54
N ILE A 68 -9.45 0.58 9.20
CA ILE A 68 -10.46 1.17 8.32
C ILE A 68 -11.85 0.55 8.57
N MET A 69 -11.91 -0.79 8.69
CA MET A 69 -13.15 -1.49 9.02
C MET A 69 -13.73 -1.06 10.38
N ALA A 70 -12.88 -0.85 11.39
CA ALA A 70 -13.32 -0.40 12.70
C ALA A 70 -13.83 1.04 12.68
N ILE A 71 -13.14 1.95 12.01
CA ILE A 71 -13.54 3.35 11.80
C ILE A 71 -14.92 3.40 11.13
N ARG A 72 -15.12 2.61 10.07
CA ARG A 72 -16.42 2.50 9.39
C ARG A 72 -17.50 1.92 10.31
N SER A 73 -17.18 0.92 11.12
CA SER A 73 -18.11 0.34 12.10
C SER A 73 -18.52 1.34 13.19
N LEU A 74 -17.64 2.30 13.51
CA LEU A 74 -17.91 3.42 14.41
C LEU A 74 -18.60 4.61 13.72
N SER A 75 -19.04 4.46 12.46
CA SER A 75 -19.63 5.54 11.64
C SER A 75 -18.72 6.77 11.48
N ARG A 76 -17.39 6.55 11.53
CA ARG A 76 -16.37 7.57 11.30
C ARG A 76 -15.83 7.46 9.88
N THR A 77 -15.15 8.50 9.43
CA THR A 77 -14.43 8.53 8.16
C THR A 77 -12.92 8.54 8.40
N VAL A 78 -12.16 7.90 7.52
CA VAL A 78 -10.70 7.98 7.54
C VAL A 78 -10.28 9.29 6.89
N ASP A 79 -9.41 10.05 7.56
CA ASP A 79 -8.82 11.28 6.99
C ASP A 79 -7.54 10.91 6.22
N PHE A 80 -7.71 10.58 4.94
CA PHE A 80 -6.60 10.34 4.02
C PHE A 80 -6.13 11.64 3.39
N ASN A 81 -4.81 11.86 3.39
CA ASN A 81 -4.21 12.95 2.64
C ASN A 81 -4.00 12.53 1.17
N TRP A 82 -5.00 12.80 0.33
CA TRP A 82 -4.95 12.52 -1.10
C TRP A 82 -4.16 13.53 -1.93
N ALA A 83 -3.55 14.55 -1.31
CA ALA A 83 -2.73 15.51 -2.02
C ALA A 83 -1.38 14.90 -2.40
N LEU A 84 -0.85 15.29 -3.56
CA LEU A 84 0.53 15.09 -3.97
C LEU A 84 1.13 16.46 -4.30
N PRO A 85 2.43 16.68 -4.05
CA PRO A 85 3.09 17.91 -4.45
C PRO A 85 3.12 18.00 -5.98
N ARG A 86 2.83 19.18 -6.53
CA ARG A 86 2.93 19.42 -7.97
C ARG A 86 4.39 19.64 -8.34
N LEU A 87 4.82 19.11 -9.48
CA LEU A 87 6.18 19.38 -9.98
C LEU A 87 6.33 20.88 -10.28
N THR A 88 7.47 21.45 -9.89
CA THR A 88 7.79 22.87 -10.11
C THR A 88 9.25 23.00 -10.52
N ASP A 89 9.64 24.13 -11.09
CA ASP A 89 11.04 24.41 -11.45
C ASP A 89 11.98 24.31 -10.25
N LYS A 90 11.51 24.66 -9.03
CA LYS A 90 12.30 24.50 -7.80
C LYS A 90 12.60 23.04 -7.50
N HIS A 91 11.64 22.14 -7.71
CA HIS A 91 11.83 20.71 -7.53
C HIS A 91 12.84 20.16 -8.55
N VAL A 92 12.72 20.55 -9.81
CA VAL A 92 13.65 20.17 -10.88
C VAL A 92 15.06 20.69 -10.59
N GLN A 93 15.20 21.94 -10.14
CA GLN A 93 16.48 22.52 -9.73
C GLN A 93 17.06 21.77 -8.53
N ARG A 94 16.25 21.40 -7.53
CA ARG A 94 16.71 20.63 -6.37
C ARG A 94 17.23 19.25 -6.77
N LEU A 95 16.53 18.54 -7.65
CA LEU A 95 16.98 17.24 -8.16
C LEU A 95 18.25 17.36 -9.01
N SER A 96 18.37 18.43 -9.80
CA SER A 96 19.54 18.70 -10.65
C SER A 96 20.83 18.94 -9.87
N GLN A 97 20.77 19.15 -8.55
CA GLN A 97 21.96 19.25 -7.70
C GLN A 97 22.62 17.90 -7.43
N TYR A 98 21.94 16.80 -7.79
CA TYR A 98 22.41 15.45 -7.59
C TYR A 98 22.61 14.73 -8.93
N PRO A 99 23.74 14.04 -9.13
CA PRO A 99 23.97 13.25 -10.34
C PRO A 99 22.87 12.21 -10.60
N GLU A 100 22.32 11.60 -9.56
CA GLU A 100 21.21 10.65 -9.63
C GLU A 100 19.94 11.32 -10.17
N GLY A 101 19.65 12.54 -9.73
CA GLY A 101 18.50 13.31 -10.19
C GLY A 101 18.62 13.66 -11.67
N ILE A 102 19.80 14.15 -12.09
CA ILE A 102 20.10 14.41 -13.51
C ILE A 102 19.94 13.14 -14.34
N ARG A 103 20.56 12.02 -13.92
CA ARG A 103 20.45 10.74 -14.63
C ARG A 103 19.00 10.27 -14.72
N ALA A 104 18.23 10.40 -13.64
CA ALA A 104 16.81 10.04 -13.65
C ALA A 104 16.02 10.88 -14.67
N MET A 105 16.25 12.19 -14.75
CA MET A 105 15.60 13.06 -15.75
C MET A 105 15.98 12.66 -17.17
N LEU A 106 17.27 12.40 -17.45
CA LEU A 106 17.71 11.93 -18.77
C LEU A 106 17.13 10.55 -19.13
N LEU A 107 16.95 9.67 -18.15
CA LEU A 107 16.32 8.36 -18.36
C LEU A 107 14.83 8.51 -18.68
N ILE A 108 14.14 9.48 -18.08
CA ILE A 108 12.77 9.84 -18.46
C ILE A 108 12.73 10.33 -19.91
N ASP A 109 13.60 11.27 -20.28
CA ASP A 109 13.68 11.79 -21.67
C ASP A 109 13.98 10.68 -22.69
N ALA A 110 14.77 9.68 -22.28
CA ALA A 110 15.08 8.50 -23.09
C ALA A 110 13.95 7.44 -23.11
N GLY A 111 12.81 7.68 -22.47
CA GLY A 111 11.68 6.74 -22.40
C GLY A 111 11.93 5.52 -21.51
N GLN A 112 12.78 5.65 -20.47
CA GLN A 112 13.20 4.59 -19.55
C GLN A 112 12.76 4.84 -18.09
N PRO A 113 11.45 4.97 -17.80
CA PRO A 113 10.95 5.38 -16.49
C PRO A 113 11.30 4.40 -15.36
N GLN A 114 11.46 3.11 -15.65
CA GLN A 114 11.82 2.13 -14.62
C GLN A 114 13.28 2.28 -14.18
N LEU A 115 14.16 2.63 -15.11
CA LEU A 115 15.55 2.94 -14.78
C LEU A 115 15.64 4.28 -14.06
N ALA A 116 14.85 5.28 -14.47
CA ALA A 116 14.74 6.54 -13.75
C ALA A 116 14.29 6.33 -12.30
N ALA A 117 13.22 5.56 -12.07
CA ALA A 117 12.74 5.21 -10.73
C ALA A 117 13.84 4.54 -9.89
N ARG A 118 14.55 3.54 -10.45
CA ARG A 118 15.68 2.88 -9.76
C ARG A 118 16.81 3.83 -9.43
N GLU A 119 17.08 4.79 -10.30
CA GLU A 119 18.12 5.79 -10.09
C GLU A 119 17.75 6.75 -8.97
N LEU A 120 16.49 7.21 -8.92
CA LEU A 120 15.98 8.03 -7.81
C LEU A 120 16.04 7.28 -6.47
N LEU A 121 15.87 5.95 -6.45
CA LEU A 121 15.98 5.15 -5.21
C LEU A 121 17.38 5.20 -4.59
N ARG A 122 18.40 5.63 -5.33
CA ARG A 122 19.77 5.81 -4.84
C ARG A 122 19.95 7.13 -4.11
N LEU A 123 19.00 8.06 -4.22
CA LEU A 123 18.97 9.28 -3.43
C LEU A 123 18.48 8.96 -2.01
N HIS A 124 19.26 9.40 -1.04
CA HIS A 124 18.96 9.25 0.38
C HIS A 124 18.72 10.64 0.97
N PRO A 125 17.47 11.15 0.93
CA PRO A 125 17.21 12.53 1.31
C PRO A 125 17.42 12.82 2.80
N GLY A 126 17.60 11.82 3.66
CA GLY A 126 17.70 12.06 5.12
C GLY A 126 16.50 12.89 5.56
N ASP A 127 16.72 13.96 6.33
CA ASP A 127 15.70 14.91 6.81
C ASP A 127 15.47 16.14 5.90
N ASP A 128 16.03 16.13 4.69
CA ASP A 128 15.83 17.20 3.71
C ASP A 128 14.41 17.18 3.13
N LEU A 129 13.52 17.96 3.72
CA LEU A 129 12.13 18.06 3.29
C LEU A 129 11.98 18.52 1.84
N ALA A 130 12.83 19.45 1.38
CA ALA A 130 12.75 19.98 0.02
C ALA A 130 13.12 18.92 -1.02
N LEU A 131 14.13 18.08 -0.74
CA LEU A 131 14.47 16.96 -1.61
C LEU A 131 13.42 15.84 -1.55
N ARG A 132 12.86 15.52 -0.36
CA ARG A 132 11.77 14.55 -0.22
C ARG A 132 10.55 14.96 -1.06
N GLU A 133 10.16 16.23 -0.99
CA GLU A 133 9.05 16.77 -1.76
C GLU A 133 9.36 16.78 -3.26
N ALA A 134 10.56 17.21 -3.66
CA ALA A 134 10.97 17.19 -5.07
C ALA A 134 10.97 15.78 -5.67
N LEU A 135 11.46 14.78 -4.93
CA LEU A 135 11.44 13.38 -5.34
C LEU A 135 10.00 12.89 -5.55
N LEU A 136 9.10 13.19 -4.61
CA LEU A 136 7.72 12.76 -4.71
C LEU A 136 6.97 13.48 -5.83
N ALA A 137 7.17 14.79 -5.98
CA ALA A 137 6.55 15.59 -7.03
C ALA A 137 6.97 15.10 -8.42
N PHE A 138 8.26 14.82 -8.60
CA PHE A 138 8.78 14.29 -9.86
C PHE A 138 8.26 12.87 -10.13
N ALA A 139 8.24 12.00 -9.13
CA ALA A 139 7.73 10.64 -9.31
C ALA A 139 6.25 10.60 -9.67
N ALA A 140 5.43 11.44 -9.03
CA ALA A 140 4.01 11.54 -9.32
C ALA A 140 3.74 12.11 -10.72
N ASP A 141 4.47 13.16 -11.10
CA ASP A 141 4.34 13.81 -12.42
C ASP A 141 4.77 12.89 -13.57
N GLN A 142 5.83 12.11 -13.35
CA GLN A 142 6.38 11.16 -14.33
C GLN A 142 5.80 9.75 -14.24
N GLU A 143 4.71 9.58 -13.47
CA GLU A 143 3.99 8.31 -13.29
C GLU A 143 4.92 7.14 -12.91
N LEU A 144 5.68 7.30 -11.82
CA LEU A 144 6.68 6.34 -11.31
C LEU A 144 6.18 5.59 -10.06
N PRO A 145 5.16 4.72 -10.16
CA PRO A 145 4.48 4.11 -9.00
C PRO A 145 5.40 3.26 -8.13
N SER A 146 6.40 2.60 -8.73
CA SER A 146 7.38 1.78 -8.00
C SER A 146 8.27 2.61 -7.07
N PHE A 147 8.50 3.88 -7.42
CA PHE A 147 9.20 4.83 -6.56
C PHE A 147 8.27 5.36 -5.47
N GLU A 148 7.07 5.82 -5.83
CA GLU A 148 6.09 6.41 -4.91
C GLU A 148 5.79 5.49 -3.71
N ILE A 149 5.44 4.23 -3.96
CA ILE A 149 5.07 3.27 -2.89
C ILE A 149 6.18 3.08 -1.87
N ARG A 150 7.45 3.17 -2.30
CA ARG A 150 8.59 2.94 -1.41
C ARG A 150 8.79 4.08 -0.42
N PHE A 151 8.36 5.29 -0.76
CA PHE A 151 8.60 6.50 0.03
C PHE A 151 7.33 7.14 0.63
N ALA A 152 6.16 6.72 0.16
CA ALA A 152 4.87 7.19 0.64
C ALA A 152 4.63 7.02 2.16
N HIS A 153 5.26 6.03 2.78
CA HIS A 153 5.21 5.81 4.24
C HIS A 153 6.30 6.54 5.04
N ILE A 154 7.25 7.20 4.36
CA ILE A 154 8.42 7.82 4.98
C ILE A 154 8.28 9.35 4.93
N PHE A 155 7.83 9.88 3.79
CA PHE A 155 7.79 11.32 3.58
C PHE A 155 6.51 11.92 4.15
N LYS A 156 6.72 12.92 5.00
CA LYS A 156 5.67 13.77 5.52
C LYS A 156 5.80 15.16 4.92
N ASN A 157 4.66 15.81 4.73
CA ASN A 157 4.60 17.20 4.33
C ASN A 157 4.93 18.14 5.51
N GLU A 158 4.94 19.44 5.26
CA GLU A 158 5.21 20.47 6.28
C GLU A 158 4.24 20.42 7.47
N GLN A 159 3.00 19.95 7.27
CA GLN A 159 2.01 19.75 8.32
C GLN A 159 2.16 18.38 9.03
N ASN A 160 3.30 17.70 8.88
CA ASN A 160 3.60 16.40 9.49
C ASN A 160 2.61 15.28 9.09
N ARG A 161 1.96 15.40 7.93
CA ARG A 161 1.06 14.38 7.36
C ARG A 161 1.75 13.59 6.26
N PHE A 162 1.50 12.29 6.21
CA PHE A 162 1.96 11.44 5.09
C PHE A 162 1.22 11.78 3.80
N TYR A 163 1.82 11.45 2.66
CA TYR A 163 1.18 11.53 1.35
C TYR A 163 0.45 10.20 1.06
N ASP A 164 -0.75 10.03 1.59
CA ASP A 164 -1.50 8.76 1.44
C ASP A 164 -1.78 8.43 -0.04
N ALA A 165 -1.93 9.42 -0.92
CA ALA A 165 -2.06 9.20 -2.37
C ALA A 165 -0.89 8.40 -2.97
N ALA A 166 0.34 8.65 -2.52
CA ALA A 166 1.53 7.95 -3.00
C ALA A 166 1.56 6.46 -2.60
N LEU A 167 0.71 6.06 -1.64
CA LEU A 167 0.51 4.65 -1.30
C LEU A 167 -0.33 3.92 -2.32
N TYR A 168 -1.10 4.62 -3.13
CA TYR A 168 -2.06 4.05 -4.07
C TYR A 168 -1.86 4.66 -5.46
N PRO A 169 -0.65 4.60 -6.03
CA PRO A 169 -0.38 5.22 -7.31
C PRO A 169 -1.12 4.47 -8.42
N LEU A 170 -1.41 5.19 -9.50
CA LEU A 170 -1.96 4.61 -10.71
C LEU A 170 -0.83 4.35 -11.71
N GLY A 171 -0.86 3.18 -12.34
CA GLY A 171 0.04 2.87 -13.44
C GLY A 171 -0.43 3.53 -14.73
N SER A 172 0.53 3.86 -15.58
CA SER A 172 0.33 4.36 -16.95
C SER A 172 -0.16 3.28 -17.93
N TRP A 173 -0.18 2.01 -17.50
CA TRP A 173 -0.58 0.87 -18.31
C TRP A 173 -2.08 0.60 -18.21
N ALA A 174 -2.64 0.11 -19.32
CA ALA A 174 -4.00 -0.39 -19.40
C ALA A 174 -4.04 -1.75 -20.10
N PRO A 175 -5.00 -2.63 -19.75
CA PRO A 175 -5.24 -3.83 -20.54
C PRO A 175 -5.59 -3.47 -21.99
N LYS A 176 -5.14 -4.28 -22.96
CA LYS A 176 -5.36 -4.02 -24.41
C LYS A 176 -6.84 -3.85 -24.77
N ASP A 177 -7.71 -4.66 -24.16
CA ASP A 177 -9.16 -4.64 -24.41
C ASP A 177 -9.91 -3.68 -23.47
N GLY A 178 -9.19 -2.79 -22.78
CA GLY A 178 -9.73 -1.94 -21.73
C GLY A 178 -10.00 -2.68 -20.42
N TYR A 179 -10.48 -1.94 -19.42
CA TYR A 179 -10.77 -2.45 -18.10
C TYR A 179 -12.11 -3.20 -18.08
N LYS A 180 -12.07 -4.51 -17.82
CA LYS A 180 -13.27 -5.35 -17.62
C LYS A 180 -13.76 -5.39 -16.17
N ILE A 181 -12.89 -5.02 -15.25
CA ILE A 181 -13.15 -4.84 -13.82
C ILE A 181 -12.60 -3.48 -13.39
N ASP A 182 -13.05 -2.96 -12.25
CA ASP A 182 -12.62 -1.65 -11.75
C ASP A 182 -11.08 -1.53 -11.78
N LYS A 183 -10.59 -0.40 -12.31
CA LYS A 183 -9.17 -0.07 -12.38
C LYS A 183 -8.51 -0.18 -11.01
N ALA A 184 -9.20 0.21 -9.94
CA ALA A 184 -8.71 0.15 -8.56
C ALA A 184 -8.36 -1.27 -8.13
N TYR A 185 -9.16 -2.28 -8.51
CA TYR A 185 -8.86 -3.68 -8.18
C TYR A 185 -7.60 -4.17 -8.86
N ILE A 186 -7.43 -3.88 -10.15
CA ILE A 186 -6.24 -4.31 -10.90
C ILE A 186 -4.97 -3.67 -10.31
N HIS A 187 -5.04 -2.38 -9.97
CA HIS A 187 -3.92 -1.67 -9.36
C HIS A 187 -3.62 -2.15 -7.95
N ALA A 188 -4.64 -2.47 -7.15
CA ALA A 188 -4.46 -3.02 -5.81
C ALA A 188 -3.74 -4.38 -5.85
N ILE A 189 -4.05 -5.23 -6.84
CA ILE A 189 -3.35 -6.50 -7.06
C ILE A 189 -1.90 -6.23 -7.49
N ALA A 190 -1.68 -5.39 -8.51
CA ALA A 190 -0.31 -5.09 -8.98
C ALA A 190 0.57 -4.48 -7.88
N ARG A 191 -0.02 -3.64 -7.03
CA ARG A 191 0.63 -3.09 -5.84
C ARG A 191 1.07 -4.19 -4.87
N ASN A 192 0.19 -5.15 -4.58
CA ASN A 192 0.45 -6.20 -3.60
C ASN A 192 1.43 -7.26 -4.12
N GLU A 193 1.30 -7.63 -5.39
CA GLU A 193 2.09 -8.71 -6.00
C GLU A 193 3.51 -8.28 -6.36
N SER A 194 3.68 -7.12 -7.00
CA SER A 194 5.01 -6.70 -7.49
C SER A 194 5.44 -5.29 -7.11
N LYS A 195 4.58 -4.52 -6.41
CA LYS A 195 4.79 -3.09 -6.17
C LYS A 195 5.03 -2.32 -7.49
N PHE A 196 4.27 -2.70 -8.53
CA PHE A 196 4.37 -2.15 -9.89
C PHE A 196 5.68 -2.45 -10.64
N ASP A 197 6.52 -3.36 -10.16
CA ASP A 197 7.65 -3.84 -10.95
C ASP A 197 7.16 -4.83 -12.02
N HIS A 198 7.25 -4.42 -13.29
CA HIS A 198 6.85 -5.24 -14.44
C HIS A 198 7.83 -6.38 -14.79
N LYS A 199 9.03 -6.37 -14.19
CA LYS A 199 10.10 -7.35 -14.36
C LYS A 199 10.27 -8.20 -13.09
N ALA A 200 9.37 -8.06 -12.11
CA ALA A 200 9.41 -8.87 -10.90
C ALA A 200 9.32 -10.36 -11.23
N GLU A 201 10.22 -11.15 -10.64
CA GLU A 201 10.27 -12.59 -10.77
C GLU A 201 10.42 -13.22 -9.39
N ASN A 202 9.56 -14.18 -9.08
CA ASN A 202 9.64 -14.96 -7.85
C ASN A 202 10.46 -16.23 -8.10
N GLY A 203 11.70 -16.28 -7.58
CA GLY A 203 12.61 -17.40 -7.81
C GLY A 203 12.17 -18.75 -7.24
N TYR A 204 11.19 -18.79 -6.33
CA TYR A 204 10.67 -20.06 -5.79
C TYR A 204 9.53 -20.63 -6.63
N SER A 205 8.58 -19.78 -7.03
CA SER A 205 7.36 -20.21 -7.75
C SER A 205 7.43 -20.01 -9.25
N GLY A 206 8.37 -19.20 -9.75
CA GLY A 206 8.46 -18.78 -11.15
C GLY A 206 7.39 -17.76 -11.54
N ALA A 207 6.67 -17.16 -10.59
CA ALA A 207 5.68 -16.12 -10.87
C ALA A 207 6.34 -14.86 -11.46
N MET A 208 5.72 -14.26 -12.47
CA MET A 208 6.34 -13.17 -13.24
C MET A 208 5.43 -11.94 -13.42
N GLY A 209 6.07 -10.78 -13.51
CA GLY A 209 5.50 -9.51 -13.94
C GLY A 209 4.65 -8.80 -12.88
N LEU A 210 3.88 -7.80 -13.34
CA LEU A 210 3.08 -6.89 -12.50
C LEU A 210 2.13 -7.60 -11.53
N MET A 211 1.56 -8.71 -11.97
CA MET A 211 0.54 -9.45 -11.21
C MET A 211 1.04 -10.82 -10.74
N GLN A 212 2.36 -11.07 -10.83
CA GLN A 212 2.99 -12.34 -10.41
C GLN A 212 2.24 -13.57 -10.93
N ILE A 213 2.01 -13.63 -12.25
CA ILE A 213 1.30 -14.74 -12.88
C ILE A 213 2.25 -15.92 -13.04
N LEU A 214 1.81 -17.12 -12.64
CA LEU A 214 2.55 -18.36 -12.87
C LEU A 214 2.56 -18.73 -14.37
N PRO A 215 3.68 -19.24 -14.92
CA PRO A 215 3.76 -19.70 -16.30
C PRO A 215 2.68 -20.74 -16.65
N SER A 216 2.37 -21.64 -15.73
CA SER A 216 1.30 -22.64 -15.89
C SER A 216 -0.09 -21.99 -16.04
N THR A 217 -0.35 -20.92 -15.30
CA THR A 217 -1.62 -20.17 -15.36
C THR A 217 -1.70 -19.34 -16.65
N ALA A 218 -0.59 -18.76 -17.09
CA ALA A 218 -0.50 -18.06 -18.38
C ALA A 218 -0.79 -19.02 -19.56
N ASN A 219 -0.19 -20.21 -19.55
CA ASN A 219 -0.44 -21.23 -20.58
C ASN A 219 -1.92 -21.69 -20.61
N GLY A 220 -2.52 -21.91 -19.43
CA GLY A 220 -3.93 -22.29 -19.33
C GLY A 220 -4.89 -21.22 -19.89
N THR A 221 -4.60 -19.93 -19.62
CA THR A 221 -5.42 -18.81 -20.10
C THR A 221 -5.22 -18.48 -21.58
N MET A 222 -4.02 -18.70 -22.13
CA MET A 222 -3.78 -18.57 -23.57
C MET A 222 -4.48 -19.67 -24.37
N ASN A 223 -4.51 -20.90 -23.85
CA ASN A 223 -5.18 -22.03 -24.52
C ASN A 223 -6.71 -21.92 -24.50
N THR A 224 -7.30 -21.19 -23.53
CA THR A 224 -8.76 -20.98 -23.46
C THR A 224 -9.26 -19.90 -24.42
N LYS A 225 -8.39 -19.00 -24.92
CA LYS A 225 -8.73 -18.00 -25.94
C LYS A 225 -8.67 -18.51 -27.39
N ARG A 226 -8.51 -19.82 -27.60
CA ARG A 226 -8.44 -20.47 -28.93
C ARG A 226 -9.79 -21.01 -29.45
N PHE A 227 -10.92 -20.60 -28.88
CA PHE A 227 -12.27 -20.94 -29.34
C PHE A 227 -13.07 -19.68 -29.61
#